data_AF-A0A3C0WWB8-F1
#
_entry.id   AF-A0A3C0WWB8-F1
#
_cell.length_a   1.000
_cell.length_b   1.000
_cell.length_c   1.000
_cell.angle_alpha   90.00
_cell.angle_beta   90.00
_cell.angle_gamma   90.00
#
_symmetry.space_group_name_H-M   'P 1'
#
loop_
_entity.id
_entity.type
_entity.pdbx_description
1 polymer ?
#
loop_
_entity_poly.entity_id
_entity_poly.type
_entity_poly.pdbx_seq_one_letter_code
_entity_poly.pdbx_strand_id
1 'polypeptide(L)'
;MTDIQKQKINTLSSQGMGYKSIAAKLGLSANTVKSHIKRNAMQNDSICLNCGDPLTHLPHKKHKKFCSNACRYSWWNRARGEK
;
A
#
# COMPACT_ATOMS: atom_id res chain seq x y z
N MET A 1 -11.66 -12.39 10.91
CA MET A 1 -12.09 -11.09 10.35
C MET A 1 -12.92 -11.37 9.11
N THR A 2 -14.23 -11.15 9.19
CA THR A 2 -15.16 -11.43 8.08
C THR A 2 -15.02 -10.36 6.99
N ASP A 3 -15.46 -10.65 5.77
CA ASP A 3 -15.39 -9.67 4.66
C ASP A 3 -16.19 -8.40 4.94
N ILE A 4 -17.32 -8.52 5.64
CA ILE A 4 -18.12 -7.38 6.12
C ILE A 4 -17.30 -6.50 7.09
N GLN A 5 -16.53 -7.11 8.00
CA GLN A 5 -15.66 -6.36 8.91
C GLN A 5 -14.52 -5.66 8.15
N LYS A 6 -13.95 -6.29 7.11
CA LYS A 6 -12.93 -5.66 6.25
C LYS A 6 -13.47 -4.43 5.55
N GLN A 7 -14.64 -4.53 4.92
CA GLN A 7 -15.28 -3.42 4.25
C GLN A 7 -15.55 -2.26 5.22
N LYS A 8 -16.13 -2.54 6.40
CA LYS A 8 -16.38 -1.50 7.42
C LYS A 8 -15.09 -0.83 7.90
N ILE A 9 -13.99 -1.57 8.08
CA ILE A 9 -12.70 -0.98 8.47
C ILE A 9 -12.18 -0.04 7.39
N ASN A 10 -12.23 -0.45 6.12
CA ASN A 10 -11.78 0.37 5.00
C ASN A 10 -12.61 1.66 4.88
N THR A 11 -13.94 1.58 4.99
CA THR A 11 -14.83 2.76 4.96
C THR A 11 -14.56 3.72 6.11
N LEU A 12 -14.45 3.22 7.35
CA LEU A 12 -14.20 4.09 8.50
C LEU A 12 -12.79 4.70 8.46
N SER A 13 -11.81 3.96 7.97
CA SER A 13 -10.44 4.46 7.80
C SER A 13 -10.36 5.53 6.71
N SER A 14 -11.07 5.40 5.60
CA SER A 14 -11.10 6.41 4.54
C SER A 14 -11.83 7.69 4.97
N GLN A 15 -12.75 7.59 5.94
CA GLN A 15 -13.38 8.71 6.62
C GLN A 15 -12.47 9.41 7.65
N GLY A 16 -11.22 8.97 7.81
CA GLY A 16 -10.25 9.57 8.74
C GLY A 16 -10.37 9.08 10.19
N MET A 17 -11.17 8.04 10.46
CA MET A 17 -11.28 7.51 11.82
C MET A 17 -10.01 6.74 12.23
N GLY A 18 -9.49 7.03 13.42
CA GLY A 18 -8.33 6.34 13.96
C GLY A 18 -8.60 4.85 14.23
N TYR A 19 -7.58 4.00 14.01
CA TYR A 19 -7.70 2.53 14.14
C TYR A 19 -8.15 2.04 15.53
N LYS A 20 -7.86 2.78 16.61
CA LYS A 20 -8.33 2.47 17.97
C LYS A 20 -9.86 2.64 18.09
N SER A 21 -10.40 3.72 17.54
CA SER A 21 -11.83 4.01 17.54
C SER A 21 -12.60 3.01 16.67
N ILE A 22 -12.04 2.64 15.51
CA ILE A 22 -12.59 1.60 14.64
C ILE A 22 -12.63 0.25 15.37
N ALA A 23 -11.56 -0.12 16.07
CA ALA A 23 -11.49 -1.34 16.85
C ALA A 23 -12.58 -1.41 17.93
N ALA A 24 -12.75 -0.34 18.71
CA ALA A 24 -13.81 -0.24 19.71
C ALA A 24 -15.21 -0.36 19.08
N LYS A 25 -15.46 0.35 17.98
CA LYS A 25 -16.77 0.34 17.27
C LYS A 25 -17.13 -1.02 16.70
N LEU A 26 -16.14 -1.82 16.27
CA LEU A 26 -16.36 -3.12 15.64
C LEU A 26 -16.17 -4.30 16.61
N GLY A 27 -15.84 -4.05 17.88
CA GLY A 27 -15.53 -5.11 18.85
C GLY A 27 -14.30 -5.94 18.46
N LEU A 28 -13.33 -5.34 17.77
CA LEU A 28 -12.12 -5.99 17.28
C LEU A 28 -10.90 -5.55 18.08
N SER A 29 -9.83 -6.35 18.06
CA SER A 29 -8.57 -5.91 18.65
C SER A 29 -7.96 -4.76 17.83
N ALA A 30 -7.40 -3.76 18.51
CA ALA A 30 -6.69 -2.65 17.87
C ALA A 30 -5.54 -3.16 16.97
N ASN A 31 -4.90 -4.27 17.33
CA ASN A 31 -3.84 -4.90 16.53
C ASN A 31 -4.36 -5.51 15.24
N THR A 32 -5.55 -6.11 15.25
CA THR A 32 -6.20 -6.65 14.04
C THR A 32 -6.52 -5.53 13.07
N VAL A 33 -7.15 -4.45 13.55
CA VAL A 33 -7.52 -3.29 12.73
C VAL A 33 -6.27 -2.59 12.19
N LYS A 34 -5.28 -2.31 13.04
CA LYS A 34 -4.00 -1.70 12.64
C LYS A 34 -3.30 -2.52 11.56
N SER A 35 -3.21 -3.84 11.75
CA SER A 35 -2.57 -4.73 10.79
C SER A 35 -3.33 -4.78 9.46
N HIS A 36 -4.67 -4.75 9.50
CA HIS A 36 -5.49 -4.72 8.29
C HIS A 36 -5.31 -3.42 7.50
N ILE A 37 -5.41 -2.27 8.18
CA ILE A 37 -5.22 -0.95 7.55
C ILE A 37 -3.82 -0.85 6.95
N LYS A 38 -2.78 -1.25 7.69
CA LYS A 38 -1.39 -1.21 7.18
C LYS A 38 -1.20 -2.04 5.91
N ARG A 39 -1.82 -3.23 5.83
CA ARG A 39 -1.72 -4.09 4.63
C ARG A 39 -2.52 -3.53 3.45
N ASN A 40 -3.67 -2.91 3.69
CA ASN A 40 -4.49 -2.30 2.62
C ASN A 40 -3.90 -0.97 2.12
N ALA A 41 -3.38 -0.11 3.01
CA ALA A 41 -2.73 1.13 2.61
C ALA A 41 -1.49 0.91 1.73
N MET A 42 -0.87 -0.28 1.84
CA MET A 42 0.25 -0.70 1.01
C MET A 42 -0.15 -1.13 -0.41
N GLN A 43 -1.45 -1.33 -0.70
CA GLN A 43 -1.92 -1.65 -2.05
C GLN A 43 -2.10 -0.41 -2.93
N ASN A 44 -1.99 0.80 -2.38
CA ASN A 44 -2.18 2.03 -3.15
C ASN A 44 -1.02 2.25 -4.14
N ASP A 45 -1.34 2.12 -5.42
CA ASP A 45 -0.90 2.92 -6.58
C ASP A 45 0.53 3.45 -6.49
N SER A 46 1.51 2.55 -6.36
CA SER A 46 2.89 2.97 -6.59
C SER A 46 3.14 3.06 -8.08
N ILE A 47 3.67 4.18 -8.54
CA ILE A 47 4.08 4.38 -9.93
C ILE A 47 5.55 3.99 -10.12
N CYS A 48 5.91 3.64 -11.36
CA CYS A 48 7.30 3.37 -11.74
C CYS A 48 8.12 4.66 -11.61
N LEU A 49 9.23 4.60 -10.88
CA LEU A 49 10.11 5.77 -10.69
C LEU A 49 10.78 6.26 -11.99
N ASN A 50 10.75 5.48 -13.06
CA ASN A 50 11.36 5.84 -14.35
C ASN A 50 10.35 6.36 -15.38
N CYS A 51 9.24 5.65 -15.58
CA CYS A 51 8.26 5.96 -16.63
C CYS A 51 6.92 6.48 -16.10
N GLY A 52 6.65 6.38 -14.80
CA GLY A 52 5.37 6.79 -14.20
C GLY A 52 4.24 5.76 -14.32
N ASP A 53 4.44 4.62 -14.99
CA ASP A 53 3.39 3.61 -15.14
C ASP A 53 2.97 2.99 -13.79
N PRO A 54 1.68 2.66 -13.59
CA PRO A 54 1.22 1.97 -12.39
C PRO A 54 1.94 0.63 -12.16
N LEU A 55 2.36 0.38 -10.93
CA LEU A 55 3.00 -0.88 -10.55
C LEU A 55 1.98 -1.81 -9.92
N THR A 56 1.85 -3.00 -10.49
CA THR A 56 1.14 -4.10 -9.86
C THR A 56 2.01 -4.74 -8.79
N HIS A 57 1.61 -4.61 -7.53
CA HIS A 57 2.24 -5.31 -6.40
C HIS A 57 1.58 -6.66 -6.19
N LEU A 58 2.38 -7.72 -6.17
CA LEU A 58 1.86 -9.04 -5.80
C LEU A 58 1.76 -9.14 -4.27
N PRO A 59 0.68 -9.72 -3.74
CA PRO A 59 0.54 -9.95 -2.31
C PRO A 59 1.73 -10.81 -1.82
N HIS A 60 2.22 -10.50 -0.62
CA HIS A 60 3.35 -11.19 0.05
C HIS A 60 4.71 -11.09 -0.67
N LYS A 61 4.85 -10.25 -1.70
CA LYS A 61 6.14 -9.94 -2.33
C LYS A 61 6.59 -8.52 -1.99
N LYS A 62 7.90 -8.28 -2.09
CA LYS A 62 8.47 -6.95 -1.94
C LYS A 62 7.91 -6.04 -3.03
N HIS A 63 7.50 -4.84 -2.64
CA HIS A 63 6.97 -3.84 -3.57
C HIS A 63 8.01 -3.49 -4.63
N LYS A 64 7.57 -3.46 -5.88
CA LYS A 64 8.41 -3.04 -7.00
C LYS A 64 8.56 -1.52 -6.96
N LYS A 65 9.71 -1.02 -7.40
CA LYS A 65 9.94 0.41 -7.67
C LYS A 65 9.89 0.73 -9.18
N PHE A 66 9.99 -0.30 -10.01
CA PHE A 66 10.08 -0.21 -11.46
C PHE A 66 9.18 -1.26 -12.10
N CYS A 67 8.55 -0.93 -13.24
CA CYS A 67 7.68 -1.85 -13.97
C CYS A 67 8.48 -2.98 -14.63
N SER A 68 9.74 -2.73 -14.98
CA SER A 68 10.62 -3.67 -15.68
C SER A 68 12.10 -3.47 -15.34
N ASN A 69 12.92 -4.45 -15.68
CA ASN A 69 14.38 -4.34 -15.59
C ASN A 69 14.91 -3.19 -16.46
N ALA A 70 14.30 -2.93 -17.63
CA ALA A 70 14.67 -1.82 -18.50
C ALA A 70 14.50 -0.47 -17.77
N CYS A 71 13.33 -0.22 -17.16
CA CYS A 71 13.09 1.00 -16.39
C CYS A 71 14.04 1.16 -15.21
N ARG A 72 14.38 0.06 -14.52
CA ARG A 72 15.38 0.07 -13.45
C ARG A 72 16.74 0.56 -13.97
N TYR A 73 17.24 -0.01 -15.06
CA TYR A 73 18.54 0.38 -15.62
C TYR A 73 18.53 1.81 -16.17
N SER A 74 17.48 2.23 -16.87
CA SER A 74 17.34 3.61 -17.38
C SER A 74 17.42 4.64 -16.26
N TRP A 75 16.73 4.40 -15.14
CA TRP A 75 16.77 5.29 -13.98
C TRP A 75 18.18 5.39 -13.38
N TRP A 76 18.88 4.26 -13.20
CA TRP A 76 20.26 4.26 -12.70
C TRP A 76 21.27 4.86 -13.67
N ASN A 77 21.03 4.81 -14.98
CA ASN A 77 21.89 5.44 -15.98
C ASN A 77 21.72 6.96 -15.97
N ARG A 78 20.49 7.45 -15.86
CA ARG A 78 20.20 8.89 -15.70
C ARG A 78 20.85 9.45 -14.44
N ALA A 79 20.66 8.79 -13.30
CA ALA A 79 21.22 9.21 -12.02
C ALA A 79 22.77 9.19 -11.95
N ARG A 80 23.44 8.52 -12.89
CA ARG A 80 24.92 8.50 -12.99
C ARG A 80 25.48 9.54 -13.95
N GLY A 81 24.64 10.18 -14.77
CA GLY A 81 25.05 11.21 -15.73
C GLY A 81 25.04 12.64 -15.17
N GLU A 82 24.54 12.84 -13.95
CA GLU A 82 24.58 14.14 -13.25
C GLU A 82 25.84 14.24 -12.36
N LYS A 83 27.02 14.18 -12.96
CA LYS A 83 28.30 14.55 -12.31
C LYS A 83 29.00 15.63 -13.11
#